data_AF-A0A498NZD2-F1
#
_entry.id   AF-A0A498NZD2-F1
#
_cell.length_a   1.000
_cell.length_b   1.000
_cell.length_c   1.000
_cell.angle_alpha   90.00
_cell.angle_beta   90.00
_cell.angle_gamma   90.00
#
_symmetry.space_group_name_H-M   'P 1'
#
loop_
_entity.id
_entity.type
_entity.pdbx_description
1 polymer ?
#
loop_
_entity_poly.entity_id
_entity_poly.type
_entity_poly.pdbx_seq_one_letter_code
_entity_poly.pdbx_strand_id
1 'polypeptide(L)'
;MLEVLHSLANLSTPLIHGVIFLFNGAEENILQASHGFITQHPWAQQVRAFVNLEASGVGGKELVFQTGPENPWLVQAYVRAAVHPFASVVGQDIFQSGLIPSDTDFCIFRDFGNIPGIDLAFIENGFLYHTKYDTPDRIHINSIQRAGDNILSVLKHLVMSDELADFSEYRHGNMVFFDMLGLMMVAYPAHVGTVINYMAVIATVVHLGKKCMLTSSVAGWYLCDLMCAVFLLVLSWIFSLLAVLFVALLVTLMGRSMFWYTHFYAGVCLYGSAAVSIILWTHTLAKNQCYWGVSGLCRAEIWALMFHDLLPHGLAVPYIHIMFLIRVIFEVFTPIQGRNANGFPPDIFLLLLVTLATVILSSYFMHFIYLSRSTKRILAVLMSVFTLILVLVCCGLFFPYSADPSNPRPKRVFVQHITRRFHTLDGSLQSSDSGLCISDLDYTGMQHITPHIPQINDSIRTRCHDQLPYCGFPRFLTVEFLVK
;
A
#
# COMPACT_ATOMS: atom_id res chain seq x y z
N MET A 1 2.92 -12.58 -21.82
CA MET A 1 3.04 -11.93 -23.15
C MET A 1 3.15 -12.91 -24.31
N LEU A 2 4.15 -13.81 -24.36
CA LEU A 2 4.34 -14.73 -25.50
C LEU A 2 3.10 -15.59 -25.83
N GLU A 3 2.45 -16.15 -24.81
CA GLU A 3 1.24 -16.96 -25.00
C GLU A 3 0.05 -16.15 -25.55
N VAL A 4 -0.07 -14.91 -25.09
CA VAL A 4 -1.10 -13.97 -25.57
C VAL A 4 -0.83 -13.58 -27.02
N LEU A 5 0.43 -13.33 -27.39
CA LEU A 5 0.84 -13.10 -28.77
C LEU A 5 0.48 -14.29 -29.66
N HIS A 6 0.82 -15.51 -29.24
CA HIS A 6 0.47 -16.73 -29.96
C HIS A 6 -1.06 -16.87 -30.14
N SER A 7 -1.82 -16.63 -29.07
CA SER A 7 -3.28 -16.68 -29.09
C SER A 7 -3.91 -15.64 -30.01
N LEU A 8 -3.40 -14.40 -30.02
CA LEU A 8 -3.89 -13.33 -30.91
C LEU A 8 -3.52 -13.58 -32.37
N ALA A 9 -2.31 -14.07 -32.64
CA ALA A 9 -1.86 -14.37 -34.00
C ALA A 9 -2.67 -15.49 -34.67
N ASN A 10 -3.25 -16.39 -33.88
CA ASN A 10 -4.10 -17.49 -34.35
C ASN A 10 -5.59 -17.15 -34.39
N LEU A 11 -5.98 -15.90 -34.20
CA LEU A 11 -7.38 -15.49 -34.32
C LEU A 11 -7.83 -15.56 -35.78
N SER A 12 -9.03 -16.11 -35.99
CA SER A 12 -9.68 -16.12 -37.30
C SER A 12 -10.26 -14.75 -37.70
N THR A 13 -10.49 -13.87 -36.72
CA THR A 13 -11.04 -12.53 -36.92
C THR A 13 -9.93 -11.49 -37.00
N PRO A 14 -9.91 -10.62 -38.02
CA PRO A 14 -8.93 -9.55 -38.11
C PRO A 14 -9.12 -8.55 -36.97
N LEU A 15 -8.01 -8.06 -36.41
CA LEU A 15 -8.03 -6.98 -35.41
C LEU A 15 -8.31 -5.65 -36.09
N ILE A 16 -9.11 -4.79 -35.44
CA ILE A 16 -9.39 -3.43 -35.92
C ILE A 16 -8.17 -2.53 -35.65
N HIS A 17 -7.58 -2.66 -34.47
CA HIS A 17 -6.37 -1.94 -34.07
C HIS A 17 -5.16 -2.87 -33.94
N GLY A 18 -3.97 -2.34 -34.25
CA GLY A 18 -2.71 -3.07 -34.11
C GLY A 18 -2.26 -3.23 -32.66
N VAL A 19 -1.52 -4.31 -32.38
CA VAL A 19 -0.95 -4.58 -31.04
C VAL A 19 0.58 -4.59 -31.13
N ILE A 20 1.22 -3.84 -30.25
CA ILE A 20 2.67 -3.87 -30.06
C ILE A 20 2.97 -4.67 -28.79
N PHE A 21 3.71 -5.77 -28.93
CA PHE A 21 4.29 -6.48 -27.80
C PHE A 21 5.70 -5.94 -27.56
N LEU A 22 5.84 -5.10 -26.53
CA LEU A 22 7.12 -4.49 -26.16
C LEU A 22 7.85 -5.39 -25.16
N PHE A 23 8.89 -6.07 -25.62
CA PHE A 23 9.82 -6.81 -24.76
C PHE A 23 11.05 -5.93 -24.52
N ASN A 24 10.96 -5.02 -23.55
CA ASN A 24 12.03 -4.13 -23.15
C ASN A 24 12.86 -4.74 -21.99
N GLY A 25 14.06 -4.21 -21.78
CA GLY A 25 14.94 -4.61 -20.68
C GLY A 25 15.44 -3.39 -19.91
N ALA A 26 16.37 -3.60 -18.97
CA ALA A 26 16.95 -2.51 -18.16
C ALA A 26 15.91 -1.67 -17.37
N GLU A 27 14.75 -2.25 -17.06
CA GLU A 27 13.79 -1.71 -16.07
C GLU A 27 14.50 -1.56 -14.72
N GLU A 28 15.17 -2.63 -14.29
CA GLU A 28 15.94 -2.70 -13.04
C GLU A 28 17.10 -1.70 -12.95
N ASN A 29 17.47 -1.10 -14.09
CA ASN A 29 18.43 0.00 -14.19
C ASN A 29 17.72 1.34 -14.44
N ILE A 30 16.55 1.52 -13.83
CA ILE A 30 15.69 2.69 -13.89
C ILE A 30 15.11 2.94 -15.29
N LEU A 31 14.30 1.98 -15.76
CA LEU A 31 13.31 2.17 -16.84
C LEU A 31 13.90 2.66 -18.19
N GLN A 32 15.18 2.36 -18.46
CA GLN A 32 15.91 3.00 -19.56
C GLN A 32 15.36 2.64 -20.93
N ALA A 33 14.97 1.38 -21.14
CA ALA A 33 14.49 0.95 -22.45
C ALA A 33 13.07 1.42 -22.76
N SER A 34 12.17 1.48 -21.76
CA SER A 34 10.85 2.09 -21.96
C SER A 34 10.99 3.58 -22.24
N HIS A 35 11.90 4.28 -21.54
CA HIS A 35 12.20 5.68 -21.81
C HIS A 35 12.75 5.88 -23.23
N GLY A 36 13.68 5.05 -23.66
CA GLY A 36 14.19 5.05 -25.04
C GLY A 36 13.09 4.79 -26.08
N PHE A 37 12.19 3.83 -25.83
CA PHE A 37 11.05 3.57 -26.71
C PHE A 37 10.14 4.79 -26.82
N ILE A 38 9.69 5.35 -25.69
CA ILE A 38 8.76 6.49 -25.66
C ILE A 38 9.36 7.74 -26.29
N THR A 39 10.64 8.03 -26.03
CA THR A 39 11.26 9.30 -26.46
C THR A 39 11.85 9.26 -27.87
N GLN A 40 12.20 8.07 -28.39
CA GLN A 40 12.98 7.96 -29.63
C GLN A 40 12.34 7.06 -30.69
N HIS A 41 11.51 6.08 -30.31
CA HIS A 41 11.01 5.09 -31.27
C HIS A 41 9.80 5.62 -32.05
N PRO A 42 9.78 5.52 -33.40
CA PRO A 42 8.70 6.10 -34.22
C PRO A 42 7.32 5.49 -33.95
N TRP A 43 7.25 4.24 -33.47
CA TRP A 43 5.97 3.61 -33.11
C TRP A 43 5.34 4.18 -31.84
N ALA A 44 6.10 4.83 -30.95
CA ALA A 44 5.54 5.38 -29.72
C ALA A 44 4.40 6.39 -30.00
N GLN A 45 4.51 7.15 -31.10
CA GLN A 45 3.49 8.11 -31.55
C GLN A 45 2.16 7.46 -31.99
N GLN A 46 2.18 6.16 -32.29
CA GLN A 46 1.01 5.40 -32.71
C GLN A 46 0.31 4.70 -31.54
N VAL A 47 0.95 4.63 -30.37
CA VAL A 47 0.36 4.01 -29.19
C VAL A 47 -0.76 4.89 -28.65
N ARG A 48 -1.92 4.28 -28.37
CA ARG A 48 -3.13 4.95 -27.86
C ARG A 48 -3.48 4.55 -26.44
N ALA A 49 -3.16 3.31 -26.07
CA ALA A 49 -3.22 2.81 -24.70
C ALA A 49 -2.16 1.73 -24.50
N PHE A 50 -1.83 1.42 -23.24
CA PHE A 50 -0.93 0.32 -22.90
C PHE A 50 -1.41 -0.49 -21.70
N VAL A 51 -0.95 -1.73 -21.61
CA VAL A 51 -1.14 -2.61 -20.45
C VAL A 51 0.24 -3.02 -19.97
N ASN A 52 0.65 -2.51 -18.81
CA ASN A 52 1.91 -2.87 -18.18
C ASN A 52 1.73 -4.11 -17.30
N LEU A 53 2.71 -5.01 -17.36
CA LEU A 53 2.66 -6.30 -16.68
C LEU A 53 3.87 -6.39 -15.76
N GLU A 54 3.64 -6.22 -14.46
CA GLU A 54 4.68 -6.19 -13.44
C GLU A 54 4.49 -7.34 -12.42
N ALA A 55 5.47 -7.52 -11.56
CA ALA A 55 5.38 -8.36 -10.39
C ALA A 55 6.13 -7.72 -9.21
N SER A 56 5.46 -7.65 -8.07
CA SER A 56 6.08 -7.32 -6.77
C SER A 56 6.13 -8.55 -5.85
N GLY A 57 5.76 -9.72 -6.37
CA GLY A 57 5.72 -11.02 -5.71
C GLY A 57 5.56 -12.16 -6.71
N VAL A 58 5.45 -13.39 -6.22
CA VAL A 58 5.56 -14.61 -7.05
C VAL A 58 4.21 -15.15 -7.56
N GLY A 59 3.12 -14.41 -7.38
CA GLY A 59 1.82 -14.80 -7.94
C GLY A 59 0.63 -14.16 -7.24
N GLY A 60 -0.37 -15.00 -6.97
CA GLY A 60 -1.68 -14.60 -6.48
C GLY A 60 -2.56 -14.06 -7.59
N LYS A 61 -3.47 -13.15 -7.23
CA LYS A 61 -4.27 -12.38 -8.18
C LYS A 61 -3.47 -11.16 -8.62
N GLU A 62 -3.37 -10.95 -9.93
CA GLU A 62 -2.85 -9.72 -10.52
C GLU A 62 -3.70 -8.52 -10.10
N LEU A 63 -3.14 -7.63 -9.29
CA LEU A 63 -3.79 -6.43 -8.81
C LEU A 63 -3.60 -5.33 -9.85
N VAL A 64 -4.69 -4.76 -10.39
CA VAL A 64 -4.60 -3.45 -11.03
C VAL A 64 -4.45 -2.41 -9.93
N PHE A 65 -3.28 -1.77 -9.88
CA PHE A 65 -2.94 -0.80 -8.84
C PHE A 65 -2.69 0.60 -9.39
N GLN A 66 -2.53 0.79 -10.71
CA GLN A 66 -2.49 2.11 -11.33
C GLN A 66 -3.26 2.13 -12.64
N THR A 67 -3.95 3.25 -12.89
CA THR A 67 -4.60 3.53 -14.17
C THR A 67 -4.44 4.99 -14.55
N GLY A 68 -4.59 5.31 -15.83
CA GLY A 68 -4.59 6.68 -16.32
C GLY A 68 -3.36 7.03 -17.16
N PRO A 69 -3.12 8.33 -17.41
CA PRO A 69 -3.80 9.47 -16.78
C PRO A 69 -5.23 9.70 -17.31
N GLU A 70 -6.17 10.15 -16.47
CA GLU A 70 -7.52 10.68 -16.83
C GLU A 70 -8.39 9.87 -17.84
N ASN A 71 -8.21 8.55 -17.92
CA ASN A 71 -8.91 7.72 -18.91
C ASN A 71 -9.84 6.69 -18.24
N PRO A 72 -11.05 7.12 -17.82
CA PRO A 72 -12.00 6.27 -17.10
C PRO A 72 -12.51 5.08 -17.94
N TRP A 73 -12.46 5.21 -19.27
CA TRP A 73 -12.87 4.16 -20.19
C TRP A 73 -11.98 2.91 -20.08
N LEU A 74 -10.68 3.03 -19.80
CA LEU A 74 -9.78 1.87 -19.63
C LEU A 74 -10.16 1.03 -18.40
N VAL A 75 -10.51 1.71 -17.30
CA VAL A 75 -11.02 1.03 -16.10
C VAL A 75 -12.31 0.29 -16.42
N GLN A 76 -13.22 0.92 -17.17
CA GLN A 76 -14.48 0.28 -17.58
C GLN A 76 -14.25 -0.90 -18.53
N ALA A 77 -13.34 -0.75 -19.50
CA ALA A 77 -12.92 -1.82 -20.40
C ALA A 77 -12.38 -3.01 -19.61
N TYR A 78 -11.51 -2.77 -18.63
CA TYR A 78 -11.03 -3.83 -17.73
C TYR A 78 -12.16 -4.51 -16.95
N VAL A 79 -13.04 -3.72 -16.31
CA VAL A 79 -14.18 -4.24 -15.53
C VAL A 79 -15.12 -5.10 -16.39
N ARG A 80 -15.33 -4.73 -17.66
CA ARG A 80 -16.21 -5.46 -18.59
C ARG A 80 -15.55 -6.70 -19.19
N ALA A 81 -14.26 -6.63 -19.49
CA ALA A 81 -13.59 -7.63 -20.30
C ALA A 81 -12.75 -8.63 -19.49
N ALA A 82 -12.22 -8.25 -18.32
CA ALA A 82 -11.44 -9.17 -17.50
C ALA A 82 -12.31 -10.35 -17.05
N VAL A 83 -11.82 -11.57 -17.28
CA VAL A 83 -12.49 -12.81 -16.89
C VAL A 83 -12.54 -12.94 -15.36
N HIS A 84 -11.52 -12.41 -14.71
CA HIS A 84 -11.34 -12.46 -13.28
C HIS A 84 -10.80 -11.12 -12.75
N PRO A 85 -11.61 -10.05 -12.72
CA PRO A 85 -11.12 -8.73 -12.35
C PRO A 85 -10.62 -8.71 -10.90
N PHE A 86 -9.51 -8.00 -10.68
CA PHE A 86 -9.00 -7.66 -9.35
C PHE A 86 -8.25 -6.33 -9.42
N ALA A 87 -8.69 -5.34 -8.64
CA ALA A 87 -8.16 -3.98 -8.70
C ALA A 87 -8.46 -3.21 -7.40
N SER A 88 -7.64 -2.20 -7.10
CA SER A 88 -7.89 -1.30 -5.97
C SER A 88 -7.29 0.08 -6.18
N VAL A 89 -8.14 1.11 -6.13
CA VAL A 89 -7.73 2.52 -6.22
C VAL A 89 -6.80 2.95 -5.08
N VAL A 90 -6.85 2.27 -3.92
CA VAL A 90 -5.95 2.58 -2.80
C VAL A 90 -4.49 2.32 -3.17
N GLY A 91 -4.22 1.31 -4.00
CA GLY A 91 -2.89 1.10 -4.55
C GLY A 91 -2.41 2.32 -5.34
N GLN A 92 -3.30 2.86 -6.18
CA GLN A 92 -3.02 4.02 -7.02
C GLN A 92 -2.68 5.25 -6.18
N ASP A 93 -3.52 5.55 -5.19
CA ASP A 93 -3.34 6.72 -4.33
C ASP A 93 -2.02 6.67 -3.57
N ILE A 94 -1.62 5.49 -3.08
CA ILE A 94 -0.37 5.36 -2.33
C ILE A 94 0.85 5.41 -3.25
N PHE A 95 0.85 4.75 -4.41
CA PHE A 95 1.95 4.86 -5.36
C PHE A 95 2.12 6.29 -5.87
N GLN A 96 1.02 6.94 -6.28
CA GLN A 96 1.04 8.32 -6.78
C GLN A 96 1.33 9.36 -5.69
N SER A 97 1.20 9.03 -4.40
CA SER A 97 1.59 9.92 -3.30
C SER A 97 3.10 10.17 -3.19
N GLY A 98 3.93 9.33 -3.84
CA GLY A 98 5.38 9.37 -3.71
C GLY A 98 5.92 8.85 -2.37
N LEU A 99 5.06 8.25 -1.53
CA LEU A 99 5.49 7.61 -0.28
C LEU A 99 6.27 6.30 -0.51
N ILE A 100 6.08 5.67 -1.68
CA ILE A 100 6.85 4.51 -2.11
C ILE A 100 7.90 4.99 -3.14
N PRO A 101 9.20 4.77 -2.90
CA PRO A 101 10.22 5.02 -3.90
C PRO A 101 10.32 3.84 -4.87
N SER A 102 9.23 3.55 -5.57
CA SER A 102 9.15 2.49 -6.58
C SER A 102 8.30 2.98 -7.74
N ASP A 103 8.78 2.74 -8.95
CA ASP A 103 8.07 3.01 -10.19
C ASP A 103 8.15 1.78 -11.08
N THR A 104 7.39 1.79 -12.16
CA THR A 104 7.38 0.78 -13.22
C THR A 104 7.45 1.50 -14.56
N ASP A 105 7.58 0.75 -15.66
CA ASP A 105 7.47 1.33 -17.00
C ASP A 105 6.19 2.16 -17.21
N PHE A 106 5.14 1.95 -16.40
CA PHE A 106 3.94 2.78 -16.40
C PHE A 106 4.23 4.27 -16.23
N CYS A 107 5.15 4.67 -15.35
CA CYS A 107 5.44 6.09 -15.14
C CYS A 107 6.05 6.73 -16.40
N ILE A 108 6.88 5.98 -17.15
CA ILE A 108 7.47 6.49 -18.38
C ILE A 108 6.40 6.75 -19.45
N PHE A 109 5.48 5.80 -19.63
CA PHE A 109 4.39 5.96 -20.58
C PHE A 109 3.42 7.08 -20.18
N ARG A 110 3.14 7.24 -18.89
CA ARG A 110 2.30 8.31 -18.34
C ARG A 110 2.96 9.69 -18.48
N ASP A 111 4.18 9.83 -17.97
CA ASP A 111 4.80 11.14 -17.72
C ASP A 111 5.53 11.68 -18.96
N PHE A 112 6.20 10.81 -19.73
CA PHE A 112 6.92 11.20 -20.94
C PHE A 112 6.11 10.96 -22.22
N GLY A 113 5.21 9.96 -22.21
CA GLY A 113 4.38 9.62 -23.35
C GLY A 113 2.99 10.28 -23.35
N ASN A 114 2.48 10.68 -22.18
CA ASN A 114 1.07 11.07 -21.98
C ASN A 114 0.08 10.02 -22.55
N ILE A 115 0.44 8.75 -22.44
CA ILE A 115 -0.35 7.61 -22.93
C ILE A 115 -1.11 7.02 -21.74
N PRO A 116 -2.41 6.76 -21.86
CA PRO A 116 -3.15 6.10 -20.81
C PRO A 116 -2.91 4.60 -20.77
N GLY A 117 -2.87 4.02 -19.58
CA GLY A 117 -2.71 2.58 -19.44
C GLY A 117 -3.28 1.99 -18.17
N ILE A 118 -3.07 0.68 -18.04
CA ILE A 118 -3.39 -0.13 -16.87
C ILE A 118 -2.08 -0.78 -16.40
N ASP A 119 -1.77 -0.64 -15.11
CA ASP A 119 -0.63 -1.32 -14.48
C ASP A 119 -1.13 -2.47 -13.59
N LEU A 120 -0.68 -3.69 -13.89
CA LEU A 120 -1.05 -4.90 -13.15
C LEU A 120 0.19 -5.53 -12.53
N ALA A 121 0.10 -5.93 -11.26
CA ALA A 121 1.18 -6.63 -10.58
C ALA A 121 0.72 -7.90 -9.88
N PHE A 122 1.52 -8.96 -9.95
CA PHE A 122 1.47 -10.01 -8.93
C PHE A 122 1.97 -9.44 -7.59
N ILE A 123 1.26 -9.72 -6.50
CA ILE A 123 1.53 -9.14 -5.18
C ILE A 123 1.75 -10.19 -4.09
N GLU A 124 1.41 -11.46 -4.36
CA GLU A 124 1.49 -12.50 -3.34
C GLU A 124 2.96 -12.82 -3.03
N ASN A 125 3.28 -12.88 -1.73
CA ASN A 125 4.59 -13.27 -1.23
C ASN A 125 5.76 -12.43 -1.80
N GLY A 126 5.61 -11.11 -1.81
CA GLY A 126 6.61 -10.14 -2.30
C GLY A 126 7.97 -10.11 -1.62
N PHE A 127 8.22 -10.98 -0.64
CA PHE A 127 9.51 -11.07 0.03
C PHE A 127 10.57 -11.80 -0.80
N LEU A 128 10.14 -12.61 -1.77
CA LEU A 128 11.04 -13.32 -2.68
C LEU A 128 11.57 -12.44 -3.81
N TYR A 129 10.83 -11.39 -4.13
CA TYR A 129 11.16 -10.40 -5.14
C TYR A 129 12.56 -9.79 -4.91
N HIS A 130 13.33 -9.66 -5.99
CA HIS A 130 14.74 -9.21 -5.96
C HIS A 130 15.67 -10.10 -5.12
N THR A 131 15.47 -11.43 -5.18
CA THR A 131 16.32 -12.38 -4.48
C THR A 131 16.60 -13.61 -5.31
N LYS A 132 17.60 -14.40 -4.91
CA LYS A 132 17.88 -15.71 -5.52
C LYS A 132 16.73 -16.73 -5.40
N TYR A 133 15.73 -16.45 -4.57
CA TYR A 133 14.55 -17.30 -4.39
C TYR A 133 13.43 -16.93 -5.36
N ASP A 134 13.59 -15.89 -6.17
CA ASP A 134 12.67 -15.57 -7.25
C ASP A 134 12.91 -16.53 -8.43
N THR A 135 12.41 -17.75 -8.28
CA THR A 135 12.66 -18.85 -9.22
C THR A 135 11.35 -19.32 -9.88
N PRO A 136 11.40 -19.82 -11.13
CA PRO A 136 10.18 -20.19 -11.87
C PRO A 136 9.30 -21.22 -11.16
N ASP A 137 9.88 -22.14 -10.38
CA ASP A 137 9.17 -23.19 -9.63
C ASP A 137 8.28 -22.65 -8.51
N ARG A 138 8.48 -21.39 -8.09
CA ARG A 138 7.67 -20.73 -7.05
C ARG A 138 6.51 -19.93 -7.61
N ILE A 139 6.41 -19.78 -8.92
CA ILE A 139 5.29 -19.10 -9.55
C ILE A 139 4.12 -20.07 -9.66
N HIS A 140 2.97 -19.70 -9.11
CA HIS A 140 1.78 -20.53 -9.19
C HIS A 140 1.24 -20.58 -10.63
N ILE A 141 1.10 -21.79 -11.19
CA ILE A 141 0.57 -21.99 -12.55
C ILE A 141 -0.82 -21.37 -12.73
N ASN A 142 -1.65 -21.40 -11.68
CA ASN A 142 -2.98 -20.79 -11.68
C ASN A 142 -2.92 -19.26 -11.82
N SER A 143 -1.89 -18.61 -11.27
CA SER A 143 -1.67 -17.17 -11.42
C SER A 143 -1.30 -16.83 -12.86
N ILE A 144 -0.43 -17.63 -13.49
CA ILE A 144 -0.06 -17.47 -14.90
C ILE A 144 -1.29 -17.63 -15.79
N GLN A 145 -2.09 -18.68 -15.59
CA GLN A 145 -3.29 -18.93 -16.38
C GLN A 145 -4.30 -17.79 -16.22
N ARG A 146 -4.59 -17.40 -14.98
CA ARG A 146 -5.52 -16.31 -14.67
C ARG A 146 -5.09 -14.98 -15.32
N ALA A 147 -3.80 -14.63 -15.21
CA ALA A 147 -3.27 -13.43 -15.85
C ALA A 147 -3.40 -13.55 -17.38
N GLY A 148 -3.11 -14.72 -17.96
CA GLY A 148 -3.32 -14.99 -19.38
C GLY A 148 -4.77 -14.76 -19.82
N ASP A 149 -5.75 -15.32 -19.09
CA ASP A 149 -7.18 -15.17 -19.37
C ASP A 149 -7.61 -13.70 -19.34
N ASN A 150 -7.19 -12.97 -18.30
CA ASN A 150 -7.48 -11.55 -18.15
C ASN A 150 -6.85 -10.71 -19.25
N ILE A 151 -5.53 -10.83 -19.45
CA ILE A 151 -4.78 -10.02 -20.42
C ILE A 151 -5.30 -10.28 -21.84
N LEU A 152 -5.52 -11.54 -22.21
CA LEU A 152 -6.03 -11.90 -23.53
C LEU A 152 -7.43 -11.33 -23.76
N SER A 153 -8.33 -11.47 -22.78
CA SER A 153 -9.70 -10.96 -22.90
C SER A 153 -9.76 -9.44 -22.96
N VAL A 154 -9.01 -8.76 -22.08
CA VAL A 154 -8.91 -7.29 -22.06
C VAL A 154 -8.30 -6.77 -23.36
N LEU A 155 -7.20 -7.35 -23.86
CA LEU A 155 -6.61 -6.93 -25.13
C LEU A 155 -7.56 -7.13 -26.29
N LYS A 156 -8.24 -8.29 -26.38
CA LYS A 156 -9.26 -8.54 -27.41
C LYS A 156 -10.37 -7.49 -27.38
N HIS A 157 -10.81 -7.10 -26.18
CA HIS A 157 -11.81 -6.05 -26.05
C HIS A 157 -11.27 -4.72 -26.56
N LEU A 158 -10.10 -4.27 -26.09
CA LEU A 158 -9.51 -2.98 -26.46
C LEU A 158 -9.24 -2.85 -27.96
N VAL A 159 -8.67 -3.88 -28.60
CA VAL A 159 -8.25 -3.81 -30.01
C VAL A 159 -9.43 -3.92 -31.00
N MET A 160 -10.60 -4.31 -30.49
CA MET A 160 -11.85 -4.39 -31.23
C MET A 160 -12.81 -3.25 -30.87
N SER A 161 -12.41 -2.34 -29.97
CA SER A 161 -13.27 -1.26 -29.48
C SER A 161 -13.09 0.02 -30.28
N ASP A 162 -14.19 0.75 -30.46
CA ASP A 162 -14.16 2.08 -31.09
C ASP A 162 -13.58 3.12 -30.11
N GLU A 163 -13.73 2.89 -28.80
CA GLU A 163 -13.21 3.79 -27.75
C GLU A 163 -11.67 3.95 -27.81
N LEU A 164 -10.94 2.95 -28.30
CA LEU A 164 -9.49 3.05 -28.47
C LEU A 164 -9.11 4.02 -29.60
N ALA A 165 -9.96 4.16 -30.63
CA ALA A 165 -9.74 5.09 -31.74
C ALA A 165 -9.91 6.55 -31.28
N ASP A 166 -10.96 6.82 -30.51
CA ASP A 166 -11.40 8.17 -30.12
C ASP A 166 -11.21 8.46 -28.62
N PHE A 167 -10.13 7.93 -28.03
CA PHE A 167 -9.87 8.00 -26.58
C PHE A 167 -9.88 9.42 -25.98
N SER A 168 -9.64 10.46 -26.79
CA SER A 168 -9.67 11.86 -26.34
C SER A 168 -11.06 12.33 -25.91
N GLU A 169 -12.14 11.82 -26.53
CA GLU A 169 -13.51 12.16 -26.12
C GLU A 169 -13.87 11.53 -24.76
N TYR A 170 -13.19 10.46 -24.38
CA TYR A 170 -13.50 9.68 -23.18
C TYR A 170 -12.72 10.10 -21.94
N ARG A 171 -11.96 11.21 -21.99
CA ARG A 171 -11.24 11.79 -20.85
C ARG A 171 -12.19 12.46 -19.84
N HIS A 172 -12.86 11.67 -19.00
CA HIS A 172 -13.81 12.17 -18.00
C HIS A 172 -13.24 12.18 -16.56
N GLY A 173 -11.92 12.32 -16.43
CA GLY A 173 -11.23 12.43 -15.13
C GLY A 173 -11.03 11.09 -14.41
N ASN A 174 -10.83 11.15 -13.10
CA ASN A 174 -10.46 9.99 -12.28
C ASN A 174 -11.62 9.04 -12.02
N MET A 175 -11.30 7.77 -11.77
CA MET A 175 -12.25 6.71 -11.40
C MET A 175 -12.00 6.25 -9.97
N VAL A 176 -13.07 5.88 -9.27
CA VAL A 176 -12.99 5.04 -8.08
C VAL A 176 -13.25 3.62 -8.50
N PHE A 177 -12.36 2.70 -8.13
CA PHE A 177 -12.48 1.30 -8.49
C PHE A 177 -11.93 0.40 -7.38
N PHE A 178 -12.62 -0.70 -7.08
CA PHE A 178 -12.18 -1.68 -6.09
C PHE A 178 -12.90 -3.02 -6.25
N ASP A 179 -12.22 -4.08 -5.83
CA ASP A 179 -12.77 -5.42 -5.73
C ASP A 179 -13.58 -5.60 -4.44
N MET A 180 -14.82 -6.08 -4.57
CA MET A 180 -15.70 -6.37 -3.43
C MET A 180 -15.59 -7.85 -3.04
N LEU A 181 -14.67 -8.16 -2.13
CA LEU A 181 -14.46 -9.49 -1.53
C LEU A 181 -14.14 -10.61 -2.55
N GLY A 182 -13.61 -10.27 -3.71
CA GLY A 182 -13.37 -11.20 -4.81
C GLY A 182 -14.63 -11.63 -5.56
N LEU A 183 -15.78 -11.01 -5.30
CA LEU A 183 -17.08 -11.38 -5.87
C LEU A 183 -17.44 -10.53 -7.09
N MET A 184 -17.20 -9.23 -7.00
CA MET A 184 -17.50 -8.31 -8.09
C MET A 184 -16.58 -7.10 -8.04
N MET A 185 -16.37 -6.52 -9.23
CA MET A 185 -15.60 -5.30 -9.40
C MET A 185 -16.53 -4.10 -9.43
N VAL A 186 -16.28 -3.10 -8.57
CA VAL A 186 -17.03 -1.84 -8.56
C VAL A 186 -16.16 -0.76 -9.20
N ALA A 187 -16.71 -0.03 -10.18
CA ALA A 187 -16.04 1.10 -10.80
C ALA A 187 -17.03 2.21 -11.17
N TYR A 188 -16.72 3.46 -10.79
CA TYR A 188 -17.53 4.63 -11.14
C TYR A 188 -16.68 5.91 -11.19
N PRO A 189 -17.10 6.95 -11.92
CA PRO A 189 -16.37 8.22 -11.98
C PRO A 189 -16.23 8.89 -10.61
N ALA A 190 -15.08 9.50 -10.33
CA ALA A 190 -14.80 10.11 -9.02
C ALA A 190 -15.83 11.19 -8.63
N HIS A 191 -16.37 11.94 -9.61
CA HIS A 191 -17.42 12.93 -9.34
C HIS A 191 -18.71 12.31 -8.78
N VAL A 192 -19.07 11.09 -9.19
CA VAL A 192 -20.21 10.36 -8.61
C VAL A 192 -19.94 10.03 -7.15
N GLY A 193 -18.71 9.61 -6.82
CA GLY A 193 -18.28 9.40 -5.44
C GLY A 193 -18.37 10.67 -4.60
N THR A 194 -17.91 11.79 -5.16
CA THR A 194 -18.02 13.11 -4.52
C THR A 194 -19.47 13.50 -4.24
N VAL A 195 -20.38 13.28 -5.21
CA VAL A 195 -21.82 13.52 -5.01
C VAL A 195 -22.38 12.62 -3.91
N ILE A 196 -22.08 11.32 -3.92
CA ILE A 196 -22.52 10.38 -2.87
C ILE A 196 -22.02 10.84 -1.48
N ASN A 197 -20.75 11.25 -1.38
CA ASN A 197 -20.17 11.75 -0.14
C ASN A 197 -20.87 13.02 0.34
N TYR A 198 -21.09 14.01 -0.54
CA TYR A 198 -21.84 15.22 -0.16
C TYR A 198 -23.28 14.90 0.24
N MET A 199 -23.96 14.00 -0.46
CA MET A 199 -25.31 13.56 -0.11
C MET A 199 -25.34 12.90 1.28
N ALA A 200 -24.35 12.07 1.61
CA ALA A 200 -24.22 11.47 2.94
C ALA A 200 -23.97 12.52 4.03
N VAL A 201 -23.10 13.51 3.77
CA VAL A 201 -22.84 14.63 4.68
C VAL A 201 -24.11 15.46 4.88
N ILE A 202 -24.80 15.84 3.79
CA ILE A 202 -26.04 16.62 3.85
C ILE A 202 -27.12 15.84 4.59
N ALA A 203 -27.31 14.55 4.30
CA ALA A 203 -28.27 13.70 5.01
C ALA A 203 -27.96 13.64 6.51
N THR A 204 -26.68 13.54 6.88
CA THR A 204 -26.23 13.56 8.28
C THR A 204 -26.51 14.92 8.93
N VAL A 205 -26.16 16.02 8.27
CA VAL A 205 -26.41 17.38 8.77
C VAL A 205 -27.90 17.66 8.92
N VAL A 206 -28.74 17.26 7.96
CA VAL A 206 -30.20 17.41 8.02
C VAL A 206 -30.78 16.54 9.15
N HIS A 207 -30.31 15.31 9.31
CA HIS A 207 -30.74 14.43 10.41
C HIS A 207 -30.39 15.03 11.78
N LEU A 208 -29.17 15.53 11.94
CA LEU A 208 -28.72 16.20 13.15
C LEU A 208 -29.47 17.52 13.38
N GLY A 209 -29.66 18.33 12.34
CA GLY A 209 -30.36 19.61 12.39
C GLY A 209 -31.83 19.46 12.79
N LYS A 210 -32.55 18.48 12.25
CA LYS A 210 -33.93 18.16 12.67
C LYS A 210 -34.01 17.86 14.17
N LYS A 211 -33.04 17.12 14.72
CA LYS A 211 -32.96 16.85 16.16
C LYS A 211 -32.67 18.11 16.97
N CYS A 212 -31.84 19.03 16.46
CA CYS A 212 -31.61 20.33 17.09
C CYS A 212 -32.83 21.27 17.04
N MET A 213 -33.78 21.10 16.11
CA MET A 213 -34.97 21.96 16.05
C MET A 213 -36.10 21.54 17.00
N LEU A 214 -35.97 20.39 17.67
CA LEU A 214 -36.90 19.93 18.69
C LEU A 214 -36.64 20.68 20.01
N THR A 215 -37.38 21.76 20.26
CA THR A 215 -37.45 22.54 21.52
C THR A 215 -36.13 23.23 21.96
N SER A 216 -36.17 24.56 22.12
CA SER A 216 -34.99 25.43 22.34
C SER A 216 -34.03 25.00 23.48
N SER A 217 -34.56 24.52 24.61
CA SER A 217 -33.72 24.07 25.74
C SER A 217 -33.05 22.72 25.53
N VAL A 218 -33.68 21.82 24.78
CA VAL A 218 -33.17 20.46 24.47
C VAL A 218 -32.13 20.53 23.36
N ALA A 219 -32.32 21.44 22.40
CA ALA A 219 -31.40 21.73 21.31
C ALA A 219 -29.99 22.08 21.78
N GLY A 220 -29.87 22.97 22.77
CA GLY A 220 -28.58 23.40 23.31
C GLY A 220 -27.80 22.26 23.98
N TRP A 221 -28.48 21.39 24.72
CA TRP A 221 -27.84 20.25 25.40
C TRP A 221 -27.41 19.19 24.40
N TYR A 222 -28.25 18.91 23.40
CA TYR A 222 -27.89 17.99 22.32
C TYR A 222 -26.68 18.45 21.52
N LEU A 223 -26.57 19.75 21.20
CA LEU A 223 -25.41 20.30 20.49
C LEU A 223 -24.14 20.21 21.34
N CYS A 224 -24.23 20.50 22.64
CA CYS A 224 -23.12 20.33 23.57
C CYS A 224 -22.65 18.87 23.63
N ASP A 225 -23.57 17.92 23.77
CA ASP A 225 -23.27 16.48 23.78
C ASP A 225 -22.62 16.01 22.47
N LEU A 226 -23.10 16.50 21.32
CA LEU A 226 -22.54 16.19 20.01
C LEU A 226 -21.10 16.72 19.89
N MET A 227 -20.85 17.97 20.27
CA MET A 227 -19.51 18.56 20.24
C MET A 227 -18.56 17.82 21.19
N CYS A 228 -19.03 17.48 22.40
CA CYS A 228 -18.28 16.66 23.34
C CYS A 228 -17.94 15.28 22.76
N ALA A 229 -18.90 14.61 22.09
CA ALA A 229 -18.69 13.30 21.47
C ALA A 229 -17.66 13.37 20.34
N VAL A 230 -17.76 14.37 19.45
CA VAL A 230 -16.79 14.59 18.36
C VAL A 230 -15.41 14.90 18.92
N PHE A 231 -15.33 15.78 19.93
CA PHE A 231 -14.07 16.11 20.60
C PHE A 231 -13.42 14.88 21.22
N LEU A 232 -14.19 14.07 21.97
CA LEU A 232 -13.68 12.84 22.58
C LEU A 232 -13.23 11.80 21.56
N LEU A 233 -13.91 11.71 20.41
CA LEU A 233 -13.53 10.82 19.32
C LEU A 233 -12.18 11.24 18.71
N VAL A 234 -12.03 12.53 18.36
CA VAL A 234 -10.78 13.05 17.80
C VAL A 234 -9.64 12.93 18.82
N LEU A 235 -9.92 13.22 20.09
CA LEU A 235 -8.96 13.09 21.17
C LEU A 235 -8.48 11.65 21.37
N SER A 236 -9.40 10.66 21.27
CA SER A 236 -9.03 9.25 21.38
C SER A 236 -8.14 8.79 20.22
N TRP A 237 -8.38 9.30 19.00
CA TRP A 237 -7.52 9.04 17.85
C TRP A 237 -6.11 9.65 18.03
N ILE A 238 -6.03 10.90 18.48
CA ILE A 238 -4.74 11.57 18.75
C ILE A 238 -3.95 10.83 19.83
N PHE A 239 -4.57 10.50 20.97
CA PHE A 239 -3.88 9.76 22.02
C PHE A 239 -3.45 8.37 21.59
N SER A 240 -4.24 7.70 20.75
CA SER A 240 -3.87 6.37 20.22
C SER A 240 -2.65 6.46 19.31
N LEU A 241 -2.62 7.45 18.41
CA LEU A 241 -1.47 7.69 17.54
C LEU A 241 -0.22 8.03 18.36
N LEU A 242 -0.32 8.92 19.35
CA LEU A 242 0.81 9.28 20.22
C LEU A 242 1.33 8.08 21.02
N ALA A 243 0.45 7.25 21.56
CA ALA A 243 0.83 6.05 22.30
C ALA A 243 1.55 5.04 21.39
N VAL A 244 1.02 4.79 20.19
CA VAL A 244 1.65 3.87 19.22
C VAL A 244 2.99 4.42 18.72
N LEU A 245 3.11 5.74 18.47
CA LEU A 245 4.37 6.38 18.12
C LEU A 245 5.42 6.23 19.22
N PHE A 246 5.02 6.39 20.48
CA PHE A 246 5.90 6.17 21.62
C PHE A 246 6.40 4.72 21.69
N VAL A 247 5.52 3.74 21.46
CA VAL A 247 5.89 2.32 21.42
C VAL A 247 6.87 2.04 20.28
N ALA A 248 6.60 2.56 19.08
CA ALA A 248 7.48 2.38 17.92
C ALA A 248 8.86 3.02 18.14
N LEU A 249 8.91 4.20 18.77
CA LEU A 249 10.17 4.84 19.17
C LEU A 249 10.94 3.96 20.14
N LEU A 250 10.29 3.40 21.16
CA LEU A 250 10.93 2.50 22.12
C LEU A 250 11.49 1.25 21.44
N VAL A 251 10.72 0.61 20.56
CA VAL A 251 11.18 -0.55 19.77
C VAL A 251 12.40 -0.20 18.90
N THR A 252 12.38 0.98 18.27
CA THR A 252 13.49 1.47 17.43
C THR A 252 14.74 1.72 18.27
N LEU A 253 14.61 2.40 19.41
CA LEU A 253 15.72 2.67 20.34
C LEU A 253 16.35 1.39 20.91
N MET A 254 15.57 0.33 21.04
CA MET A 254 16.05 -0.99 21.45
C MET A 254 16.73 -1.79 20.33
N GLY A 255 16.87 -1.20 19.12
CA GLY A 255 17.43 -1.88 17.96
C GLY A 255 16.57 -3.04 17.46
N ARG A 256 15.26 -2.98 17.70
CA ARG A 256 14.26 -3.99 17.30
C ARG A 256 13.40 -3.53 16.11
N SER A 257 13.90 -2.58 15.32
CA SER A 257 13.27 -2.17 14.07
C SER A 257 12.98 -3.36 13.17
N MET A 258 11.91 -3.27 12.38
CA MET A 258 11.52 -4.30 11.41
C MET A 258 11.08 -5.65 12.01
N PHE A 259 10.87 -5.78 13.32
CA PHE A 259 10.46 -7.04 13.96
C PHE A 259 9.22 -7.70 13.33
N TRP A 260 8.35 -6.88 12.74
CA TRP A 260 7.10 -7.28 12.08
C TRP A 260 7.28 -7.80 10.65
N TYR A 261 8.47 -7.67 10.04
CA TYR A 261 8.68 -7.97 8.62
C TYR A 261 8.35 -9.43 8.27
N THR A 262 8.92 -10.37 9.01
CA THR A 262 8.54 -11.80 8.92
C THR A 262 7.31 -12.11 9.78
N HIS A 263 7.12 -11.37 10.88
CA HIS A 263 6.09 -11.63 11.89
C HIS A 263 5.01 -10.55 11.90
N PHE A 264 4.31 -10.40 10.78
CA PHE A 264 3.33 -9.33 10.57
C PHE A 264 2.32 -9.20 11.73
N TYR A 265 1.76 -10.32 12.18
CA TYR A 265 0.80 -10.33 13.27
C TYR A 265 1.36 -9.85 14.60
N ALA A 266 2.67 -9.94 14.85
CA ALA A 266 3.27 -9.35 16.04
C ALA A 266 3.15 -7.81 16.01
N GLY A 267 3.35 -7.19 14.84
CA GLY A 267 3.13 -5.76 14.65
C GLY A 267 1.68 -5.35 14.85
N VAL A 268 0.74 -6.10 14.26
CA VAL A 268 -0.71 -5.88 14.44
C VAL A 268 -1.11 -6.03 15.91
N CYS A 269 -0.66 -7.09 16.59
CA CYS A 269 -0.97 -7.30 17.98
C CYS A 269 -0.35 -6.21 18.87
N LEU A 270 0.90 -5.78 18.63
CA LEU A 270 1.55 -4.75 19.43
C LEU A 270 0.84 -3.40 19.28
N TYR A 271 0.81 -2.87 18.05
CA TYR A 271 0.29 -1.53 17.79
C TYR A 271 -1.24 -1.47 17.87
N GLY A 272 -1.92 -2.51 17.37
CA GLY A 272 -3.38 -2.60 17.42
C GLY A 272 -3.90 -2.71 18.85
N SER A 273 -3.31 -3.57 19.70
CA SER A 273 -3.76 -3.67 21.10
C SER A 273 -3.47 -2.39 21.90
N ALA A 274 -2.36 -1.70 21.63
CA ALA A 274 -2.08 -0.39 22.22
C ALA A 274 -3.13 0.65 21.82
N ALA A 275 -3.39 0.79 20.51
CA ALA A 275 -4.38 1.74 20.01
C ALA A 275 -5.80 1.44 20.55
N VAL A 276 -6.28 0.20 20.45
CA VAL A 276 -7.60 -0.16 21.00
C VAL A 276 -7.68 0.07 22.50
N SER A 277 -6.61 -0.22 23.26
CA SER A 277 -6.59 0.02 24.71
C SER A 277 -6.75 1.50 25.05
N ILE A 278 -6.05 2.39 24.32
CA ILE A 278 -6.16 3.83 24.52
C ILE A 278 -7.57 4.32 24.16
N ILE A 279 -8.11 3.92 22.99
CA ILE A 279 -9.48 4.23 22.59
C ILE A 279 -10.49 3.79 23.66
N LEU A 280 -10.41 2.54 24.11
CA LEU A 280 -11.32 2.00 25.11
C LEU A 280 -11.18 2.75 26.44
N TRP A 281 -9.96 3.07 26.85
CA TRP A 281 -9.69 3.76 28.11
C TRP A 281 -10.23 5.19 28.09
N THR A 282 -9.98 5.97 27.03
CA THR A 282 -10.48 7.35 26.91
C THR A 282 -12.01 7.40 26.95
N HIS A 283 -12.67 6.53 26.18
CA HIS A 283 -14.14 6.48 26.16
C HIS A 283 -14.73 5.90 27.45
N THR A 284 -14.03 4.97 28.12
CA THR A 284 -14.46 4.48 29.45
C THR A 284 -14.37 5.56 30.52
N LEU A 285 -13.30 6.36 30.50
CA LEU A 285 -13.14 7.49 31.42
C LEU A 285 -14.24 8.52 31.19
N ALA A 286 -14.45 8.93 29.94
CA ALA A 286 -15.52 9.86 29.59
C ALA A 286 -16.89 9.35 30.02
N LYS A 287 -17.18 8.07 29.78
CA LYS A 287 -18.42 7.43 30.25
C LYS A 287 -18.59 7.50 31.76
N ASN A 288 -17.53 7.19 32.53
CA ASN A 288 -17.59 7.17 33.98
C ASN A 288 -17.74 8.58 34.58
N GLN A 289 -17.19 9.60 33.92
CA GLN A 289 -17.24 10.99 34.39
C GLN A 289 -18.49 11.75 33.92
N CYS A 290 -18.95 11.53 32.68
CA CYS A 290 -20.02 12.32 32.05
C CYS A 290 -21.41 11.63 32.05
N TYR A 291 -21.49 10.29 32.02
CA TYR A 291 -22.75 9.56 31.73
C TYR A 291 -23.27 8.70 32.90
N TRP A 292 -23.16 9.21 34.13
CA TRP A 292 -23.63 8.54 35.35
C TRP A 292 -25.15 8.63 35.54
N GLY A 293 -25.95 8.15 34.57
CA GLY A 293 -27.40 8.33 34.64
C GLY A 293 -28.32 7.62 33.65
N VAL A 294 -27.85 6.74 32.76
CA VAL A 294 -28.79 6.00 31.88
C VAL A 294 -29.41 4.81 32.64
N SER A 295 -30.72 4.63 32.58
CA SER A 295 -31.43 3.52 33.24
C SER A 295 -31.04 2.16 32.66
N GLY A 296 -31.09 1.09 33.47
CA GLY A 296 -30.72 -0.26 33.05
C GLY A 296 -31.62 -0.86 31.96
N LEU A 297 -32.88 -0.42 31.88
CA LEU A 297 -33.86 -0.85 30.89
C LEU A 297 -33.55 -0.30 29.48
N CYS A 298 -33.24 1.00 29.38
CA CYS A 298 -32.89 1.65 28.12
C CYS A 298 -31.62 1.05 27.50
N ARG A 299 -30.65 0.64 28.34
CA ARG A 299 -29.45 -0.07 27.87
C ARG A 299 -29.76 -1.42 27.23
N ALA A 300 -30.78 -2.15 27.69
CA ALA A 300 -31.12 -3.48 27.20
C ALA A 300 -31.89 -3.42 25.87
N GLU A 301 -32.80 -2.47 25.72
CA GLU A 301 -33.55 -2.25 24.47
C GLU A 301 -32.65 -1.76 23.33
N ILE A 302 -31.73 -0.82 23.59
CA ILE A 302 -30.73 -0.39 22.59
C ILE A 302 -29.76 -1.54 22.26
N TRP A 303 -29.41 -2.37 23.25
CA TRP A 303 -28.61 -3.59 23.02
C TRP A 303 -29.31 -4.54 22.06
N ALA A 304 -30.61 -4.79 22.27
CA ALA A 304 -31.40 -5.69 21.43
C ALA A 304 -31.52 -5.15 20.00
N LEU A 305 -31.86 -3.87 19.80
CA LEU A 305 -31.93 -3.24 18.48
C LEU A 305 -30.59 -3.27 17.72
N MET A 306 -29.48 -3.04 18.41
CA MET A 306 -28.16 -3.08 17.78
C MET A 306 -27.73 -4.50 17.38
N PHE A 307 -27.97 -5.50 18.22
CA PHE A 307 -27.52 -6.89 17.98
C PHE A 307 -28.46 -7.69 17.06
N HIS A 308 -29.77 -7.47 17.10
CA HIS A 308 -30.74 -8.17 16.25
C HIS A 308 -30.84 -7.56 14.85
N ASP A 309 -30.86 -6.23 14.72
CA ASP A 309 -31.23 -5.58 13.46
C ASP A 309 -30.03 -4.92 12.75
N LEU A 310 -29.22 -4.12 13.45
CA LEU A 310 -28.19 -3.26 12.83
C LEU A 310 -26.85 -3.97 12.53
N LEU A 311 -26.39 -4.81 13.45
CA LEU A 311 -25.08 -5.48 13.36
C LEU A 311 -25.03 -6.58 12.26
N PRO A 312 -26.04 -7.47 12.12
CA PRO A 312 -26.02 -8.52 11.11
C PRO A 312 -26.37 -8.03 9.69
N HIS A 313 -27.25 -7.03 9.57
CA HIS A 313 -27.84 -6.65 8.27
C HIS A 313 -27.22 -5.41 7.62
N GLY A 314 -26.52 -4.54 8.38
CA GLY A 314 -25.97 -3.28 7.85
C GLY A 314 -24.45 -3.08 8.00
N LEU A 315 -23.86 -3.48 9.13
CA LEU A 315 -22.46 -3.17 9.45
C LEU A 315 -21.47 -4.30 9.15
N ALA A 316 -21.92 -5.55 9.10
CA ALA A 316 -21.04 -6.70 8.85
C ALA A 316 -20.37 -6.66 7.47
N VAL A 317 -21.13 -6.38 6.42
CA VAL A 317 -20.62 -6.30 5.03
C VAL A 317 -19.52 -5.23 4.87
N PRO A 318 -19.75 -3.95 5.23
CA PRO A 318 -18.70 -2.93 5.12
C PRO A 318 -17.50 -3.24 6.03
N TYR A 319 -17.72 -3.81 7.21
CA TYR A 319 -16.63 -4.20 8.11
C TYR A 319 -15.72 -5.27 7.51
N ILE A 320 -16.30 -6.36 6.99
CA ILE A 320 -15.55 -7.44 6.33
C ILE A 320 -14.86 -6.92 5.08
N HIS A 321 -15.52 -6.05 4.30
CA HIS A 321 -14.92 -5.43 3.12
C HIS A 321 -13.73 -4.54 3.46
N ILE A 322 -13.83 -3.69 4.49
CA ILE A 322 -12.71 -2.88 4.96
C ILE A 322 -11.56 -3.76 5.45
N MET A 323 -11.84 -4.83 6.20
CA MET A 323 -10.81 -5.79 6.61
C MET A 323 -10.10 -6.43 5.41
N PHE A 324 -10.84 -6.76 4.36
CA PHE A 324 -10.30 -7.29 3.11
C PHE A 324 -9.38 -6.28 2.42
N LEU A 325 -9.82 -5.03 2.26
CA LEU A 325 -8.98 -3.97 1.67
C LEU A 325 -7.71 -3.73 2.50
N ILE A 326 -7.83 -3.66 3.82
CA ILE A 326 -6.71 -3.53 4.75
C ILE A 326 -5.73 -4.70 4.57
N ARG A 327 -6.21 -5.94 4.44
CA ARG A 327 -5.36 -7.10 4.18
C ARG A 327 -4.59 -6.94 2.86
N VAL A 328 -5.26 -6.54 1.78
CA VAL A 328 -4.60 -6.34 0.47
C VAL A 328 -3.50 -5.28 0.58
N ILE A 329 -3.76 -4.17 1.27
CA ILE A 329 -2.74 -3.14 1.53
C ILE A 329 -1.56 -3.76 2.31
N PHE A 330 -1.81 -4.50 3.39
CA PHE A 330 -0.70 -5.12 4.12
C PHE A 330 0.09 -6.13 3.30
N GLU A 331 -0.57 -6.90 2.43
CA GLU A 331 0.07 -7.89 1.55
C GLU A 331 1.03 -7.23 0.55
N VAL A 332 0.64 -6.10 -0.03
CA VAL A 332 1.47 -5.31 -0.95
C VAL A 332 2.60 -4.59 -0.21
N PHE A 333 2.28 -3.90 0.88
CA PHE A 333 3.19 -2.90 1.45
C PHE A 333 4.18 -3.46 2.46
N THR A 334 3.86 -4.55 3.16
CA THR A 334 4.77 -5.15 4.15
C THR A 334 6.11 -5.56 3.52
N PRO A 335 6.14 -6.28 2.37
CA PRO A 335 7.40 -6.64 1.72
C PRO A 335 8.16 -5.44 1.15
N ILE A 336 7.45 -4.48 0.55
CA ILE A 336 8.01 -3.26 -0.08
C ILE A 336 8.73 -2.41 0.95
N GLN A 337 8.11 -2.15 2.10
CA GLN A 337 8.71 -1.28 3.12
C GLN A 337 9.99 -1.87 3.71
N GLY A 338 10.13 -3.20 3.75
CA GLY A 338 11.37 -3.79 4.24
C GLY A 338 12.58 -3.66 3.33
N ARG A 339 12.36 -3.38 2.04
CA ARG A 339 13.39 -3.12 1.02
C ARG A 339 13.53 -1.63 0.67
N ASN A 340 13.16 -0.76 1.61
CA ASN A 340 13.27 0.68 1.46
C ASN A 340 14.41 1.23 2.33
N ALA A 341 15.65 1.18 1.84
CA ALA A 341 16.84 1.58 2.60
C ALA A 341 16.89 3.08 2.94
N ASN A 342 16.53 3.95 1.99
CA ASN A 342 16.72 5.41 2.09
C ASN A 342 15.42 6.21 2.14
N GLY A 343 14.27 5.54 2.13
CA GLY A 343 12.96 6.20 2.12
C GLY A 343 12.37 6.41 3.51
N PHE A 344 11.04 6.52 3.54
CA PHE A 344 10.29 6.72 4.77
C PHE A 344 10.49 5.54 5.75
N PRO A 345 10.73 5.79 7.05
CA PRO A 345 10.98 4.72 8.02
C PRO A 345 9.86 3.68 8.03
N PRO A 346 10.15 2.39 7.77
CA PRO A 346 9.14 1.37 7.56
C PRO A 346 8.35 1.06 8.84
N ASP A 347 8.99 1.18 10.02
CA ASP A 347 8.30 1.06 11.31
C ASP A 347 7.23 2.15 11.47
N ILE A 348 7.50 3.38 11.00
CA ILE A 348 6.52 4.48 11.01
C ILE A 348 5.43 4.24 9.98
N PHE A 349 5.77 3.71 8.80
CA PHE A 349 4.75 3.36 7.81
C PHE A 349 3.77 2.33 8.37
N LEU A 350 4.30 1.24 8.94
CA LEU A 350 3.47 0.16 9.48
C LEU A 350 2.64 0.63 10.68
N LEU A 351 3.22 1.42 11.59
CA LEU A 351 2.46 1.90 12.75
C LEU A 351 1.29 2.80 12.32
N LEU A 352 1.50 3.67 11.32
CA LEU A 352 0.45 4.55 10.80
C LEU A 352 -0.67 3.73 10.16
N LEU A 353 -0.29 2.74 9.33
CA LEU A 353 -1.24 1.86 8.67
C LEU A 353 -2.04 1.01 9.66
N VAL A 354 -1.39 0.41 10.66
CA VAL A 354 -2.07 -0.37 11.72
C VAL A 354 -2.95 0.52 12.59
N THR A 355 -2.50 1.73 12.94
CA THR A 355 -3.30 2.67 13.75
C THR A 355 -4.53 3.12 12.98
N LEU A 356 -4.38 3.49 11.71
CA LEU A 356 -5.50 3.89 10.85
C LEU A 356 -6.50 2.74 10.68
N ALA A 357 -6.02 1.54 10.36
CA ALA A 357 -6.85 0.33 10.29
C ALA A 357 -7.61 0.09 11.60
N THR A 358 -6.92 0.23 12.75
CA THR A 358 -7.51 0.05 14.07
C THR A 358 -8.57 1.09 14.37
N VAL A 359 -8.32 2.36 14.05
CA VAL A 359 -9.28 3.47 14.23
C VAL A 359 -10.53 3.23 13.39
N ILE A 360 -10.37 2.89 12.10
CA ILE A 360 -11.50 2.62 11.20
C ILE A 360 -12.32 1.43 11.72
N LEU A 361 -11.67 0.30 12.01
CA LEU A 361 -12.35 -0.92 12.44
C LEU A 361 -13.00 -0.76 13.83
N SER A 362 -12.35 -0.07 14.77
CA SER A 362 -12.90 0.16 16.12
C SER A 362 -14.07 1.13 16.12
N SER A 363 -14.15 2.06 15.16
CA SER A 363 -15.24 3.05 15.05
C SER A 363 -16.62 2.39 14.95
N TYR A 364 -16.72 1.22 14.31
CA TYR A 364 -17.95 0.44 14.21
C TYR A 364 -18.46 -0.08 15.56
N PHE A 365 -17.56 -0.24 16.54
CA PHE A 365 -17.87 -0.83 17.85
C PHE A 365 -17.90 0.18 19.02
N MET A 366 -17.64 1.46 18.76
CA MET A 366 -17.58 2.50 19.80
C MET A 366 -18.84 2.56 20.68
N HIS A 367 -20.01 2.41 20.07
CA HIS A 367 -21.29 2.42 20.76
C HIS A 367 -21.34 1.35 21.87
N PHE A 368 -20.80 0.16 21.64
CA PHE A 368 -20.79 -0.92 22.64
C PHE A 368 -20.03 -0.56 23.92
N ILE A 369 -19.07 0.36 23.86
CA ILE A 369 -18.34 0.87 25.04
C ILE A 369 -19.34 1.54 26.00
N TYR A 370 -20.22 2.37 25.47
CA TYR A 370 -21.20 3.11 26.26
C TYR A 370 -22.34 2.21 26.76
N LEU A 371 -22.71 1.18 25.99
CA LEU A 371 -23.69 0.18 26.42
C LEU A 371 -23.14 -0.85 27.44
N SER A 372 -21.85 -1.15 27.41
CA SER A 372 -21.24 -2.19 28.27
C SER A 372 -21.40 -1.86 29.76
N ARG A 373 -21.55 -2.85 30.64
CA ARG A 373 -21.51 -2.59 32.10
C ARG A 373 -20.10 -2.26 32.59
N SER A 374 -19.09 -2.86 31.99
CA SER A 374 -17.69 -2.68 32.36
C SER A 374 -16.77 -3.05 31.21
N THR A 375 -15.75 -2.24 30.96
CA THR A 375 -14.69 -2.48 29.97
C THR A 375 -13.41 -3.04 30.59
N LYS A 376 -13.36 -3.19 31.92
CA LYS A 376 -12.15 -3.58 32.68
C LYS A 376 -11.55 -4.91 32.19
N ARG A 377 -12.39 -5.92 31.94
CA ARG A 377 -11.92 -7.23 31.45
C ARG A 377 -11.30 -7.14 30.06
N ILE A 378 -11.94 -6.40 29.15
CA ILE A 378 -11.45 -6.21 27.77
C ILE A 378 -10.11 -5.47 27.80
N LEU A 379 -10.04 -4.38 28.58
CA LEU A 379 -8.81 -3.62 28.74
C LEU A 379 -7.69 -4.47 29.36
N ALA A 380 -7.99 -5.29 30.36
CA ALA A 380 -7.00 -6.20 30.97
C ALA A 380 -6.46 -7.22 29.95
N VAL A 381 -7.31 -7.80 29.11
CA VAL A 381 -6.90 -8.73 28.04
C VAL A 381 -6.01 -8.01 27.02
N LEU A 382 -6.43 -6.85 26.53
CA LEU A 382 -5.65 -6.09 25.54
C LEU A 382 -4.30 -5.65 26.09
N MET A 383 -4.25 -5.15 27.34
CA MET A 383 -3.00 -4.79 28.00
C MET A 383 -2.10 -6.01 28.25
N SER A 384 -2.68 -7.18 28.51
CA SER A 384 -1.92 -8.44 28.64
C SER A 384 -1.30 -8.85 27.30
N VAL A 385 -2.07 -8.78 26.22
CA VAL A 385 -1.58 -9.04 24.85
C VAL A 385 -0.49 -8.03 24.48
N PHE A 386 -0.72 -6.74 24.69
CA PHE A 386 0.25 -5.68 24.46
C PHE A 386 1.57 -5.95 25.20
N THR A 387 1.48 -6.21 26.51
CA THR A 387 2.66 -6.42 27.36
C THR A 387 3.41 -7.68 26.96
N LEU A 388 2.69 -8.77 26.69
CA LEU A 388 3.29 -10.02 26.23
C LEU A 388 4.06 -9.81 24.92
N ILE A 389 3.42 -9.23 23.91
CA ILE A 389 4.06 -9.01 22.61
C ILE A 389 5.23 -8.03 22.75
N LEU A 390 5.09 -6.95 23.52
CA LEU A 390 6.18 -6.01 23.77
C LEU A 390 7.39 -6.71 24.37
N VAL A 391 7.20 -7.55 25.40
CA VAL A 391 8.29 -8.33 26.01
C VAL A 391 8.95 -9.24 24.97
N LEU A 392 8.17 -9.95 24.15
CA LEU A 392 8.71 -10.84 23.12
C LEU A 392 9.52 -10.07 22.04
N VAL A 393 9.06 -8.87 21.65
CA VAL A 393 9.80 -7.97 20.74
C VAL A 393 11.10 -7.49 21.39
N CYS A 394 11.04 -7.04 22.64
CA CYS A 394 12.21 -6.59 23.40
C CYS A 394 13.27 -7.69 23.54
N CYS A 395 12.84 -8.94 23.80
CA CYS A 395 13.70 -10.12 23.85
C CYS A 395 14.34 -10.46 22.50
N GLY A 396 13.86 -9.90 21.38
CA GLY A 396 14.37 -10.17 20.05
C GLY A 396 13.89 -11.49 19.44
N LEU A 397 12.76 -12.03 19.92
CA LEU A 397 12.19 -13.28 19.39
C LEU A 397 11.73 -13.14 17.94
N PHE A 398 11.29 -11.94 17.56
CA PHE A 398 10.80 -11.63 16.22
C PHE A 398 11.91 -11.05 15.36
N PHE A 399 12.81 -11.92 14.91
CA PHE A 399 13.90 -11.51 14.01
C PHE A 399 13.33 -11.23 12.60
N PRO A 400 13.70 -10.11 11.95
CA PRO A 400 13.09 -9.69 10.68
C PRO A 400 13.33 -10.65 9.52
N TYR A 401 14.42 -11.43 9.51
CA TYR A 401 14.84 -12.20 8.33
C TYR A 401 14.77 -13.71 8.56
N SER A 402 14.63 -14.47 7.47
CA SER A 402 14.57 -15.93 7.50
C SER A 402 15.34 -16.53 6.33
N ALA A 403 16.15 -17.55 6.62
CA ALA A 403 16.84 -18.38 5.64
C ALA A 403 16.12 -19.70 5.38
N ASP A 404 14.94 -19.93 5.99
CA ASP A 404 14.14 -21.13 5.77
C ASP A 404 13.77 -21.25 4.27
N PRO A 405 14.18 -22.33 3.59
CA PRO A 405 13.88 -22.53 2.18
C PRO A 405 12.37 -22.54 1.87
N SER A 406 11.53 -22.96 2.82
CA SER A 406 10.08 -23.02 2.65
C SER A 406 9.41 -21.64 2.71
N ASN A 407 9.98 -20.71 3.48
CA ASN A 407 9.48 -19.35 3.62
C ASN A 407 10.63 -18.33 3.79
N PRO A 408 11.43 -18.10 2.74
CA PRO A 408 12.59 -17.24 2.85
C PRO A 408 12.16 -15.78 2.93
N ARG A 409 12.88 -15.05 3.78
CA ARG A 409 12.74 -13.61 4.03
C ARG A 409 14.15 -13.03 4.10
N PRO A 410 14.91 -13.07 3.00
CA PRO A 410 16.34 -12.78 3.03
C PRO A 410 16.59 -11.30 3.26
N LYS A 411 17.75 -11.01 3.87
CA LYS A 411 18.31 -9.67 3.88
C LYS A 411 18.99 -9.38 2.55
N ARG A 412 18.74 -8.21 1.96
CA ARG A 412 19.27 -7.81 0.65
C ARG A 412 20.41 -6.80 0.77
N VAL A 413 21.55 -7.12 0.15
CA VAL A 413 22.73 -6.26 0.07
C VAL A 413 23.37 -6.46 -1.30
N PHE A 414 23.61 -5.38 -2.03
CA PHE A 414 24.41 -5.39 -3.24
C PHE A 414 25.88 -5.13 -2.90
N VAL A 415 26.76 -5.97 -3.42
CA VAL A 415 28.21 -5.82 -3.29
C VAL A 415 28.82 -5.85 -4.67
N GLN A 416 29.48 -4.76 -5.04
CA GLN A 416 30.13 -4.60 -6.34
C GLN A 416 31.61 -4.28 -6.13
N HIS A 417 32.49 -4.96 -6.87
CA HIS A 417 33.87 -4.52 -6.98
C HIS A 417 33.94 -3.39 -8.00
N ILE A 418 34.46 -2.24 -7.60
CA ILE A 418 34.53 -1.06 -8.46
C ILE A 418 35.97 -0.56 -8.55
N THR A 419 36.34 -0.10 -9.74
CA THR A 419 37.56 0.64 -10.01
C THR A 419 37.18 2.04 -10.50
N ARG A 420 37.68 3.08 -9.83
CA ARG A 420 37.43 4.47 -10.19
C ARG A 420 38.69 5.07 -10.79
N ARG A 421 38.52 5.84 -11.86
CA ARG A 421 39.59 6.56 -12.53
C ARG A 421 39.15 8.00 -12.71
N PHE A 422 39.89 8.93 -12.13
CA PHE A 422 39.61 10.35 -12.18
C PHE A 422 40.51 10.99 -13.22
N HIS A 423 39.90 11.64 -14.21
CA HIS A 423 40.60 12.31 -15.28
C HIS A 423 40.45 13.82 -15.16
N THR A 424 41.49 14.57 -15.51
CA THR A 424 41.46 16.03 -15.68
C THR A 424 40.73 16.40 -16.98
N LEU A 425 40.41 17.70 -17.15
CA LEU A 425 39.68 18.20 -18.32
C LEU A 425 40.42 18.01 -19.66
N ASP A 426 41.74 17.88 -19.63
CA ASP A 426 42.60 17.54 -20.78
C ASP A 426 42.70 16.01 -21.03
N GLY A 427 42.00 15.20 -20.24
CA GLY A 427 41.96 13.74 -20.35
C GLY A 427 43.07 13.00 -19.60
N SER A 428 44.02 13.70 -18.96
CA SER A 428 45.10 13.04 -18.21
C SER A 428 44.56 12.35 -16.94
N LEU A 429 45.14 11.21 -16.55
CA LEU A 429 44.72 10.48 -15.35
C LEU A 429 45.27 11.19 -14.10
N GLN A 430 44.40 11.68 -13.24
CA GLN A 430 44.76 12.36 -12.00
C GLN A 430 44.99 11.36 -10.86
N SER A 431 44.07 10.40 -10.70
CA SER A 431 44.14 9.37 -9.67
C SER A 431 43.27 8.16 -10.03
N SER A 432 43.55 7.02 -9.41
CA SER A 432 42.74 5.83 -9.55
C SER A 432 42.73 5.02 -8.27
N ASP A 433 41.60 4.41 -7.96
CA ASP A 433 41.47 3.50 -6.83
C ASP A 433 40.51 2.35 -7.16
N SER A 434 40.44 1.39 -6.25
CA SER A 434 39.53 0.24 -6.34
C SER A 434 39.05 -0.19 -4.96
N GLY A 435 37.85 -0.75 -4.90
CA GLY A 435 37.28 -1.23 -3.64
C GLY A 435 35.94 -1.91 -3.83
N LEU A 436 35.31 -2.27 -2.71
CA LEU A 436 33.94 -2.76 -2.70
C LEU A 436 32.98 -1.60 -2.46
N CYS A 437 32.00 -1.46 -3.34
CA CYS A 437 30.83 -0.63 -3.11
C CYS A 437 29.72 -1.53 -2.55
N ILE A 438 29.31 -1.25 -1.34
CA ILE A 438 28.23 -1.96 -0.66
C ILE A 438 27.03 -1.03 -0.66
N SER A 439 25.91 -1.50 -1.24
CA SER A 439 24.65 -0.80 -1.25
C SER A 439 23.61 -1.64 -0.53
N ASP A 440 23.12 -1.12 0.59
CA ASP A 440 22.04 -1.73 1.36
C ASP A 440 20.71 -1.46 0.66
N LEU A 441 19.92 -2.51 0.45
CA LEU A 441 18.56 -2.37 -0.08
C LEU A 441 17.51 -2.37 1.03
N ASP A 442 17.81 -3.02 2.16
CA ASP A 442 16.89 -3.09 3.29
C ASP A 442 17.16 -2.01 4.34
N TYR A 443 16.11 -1.55 5.01
CA TYR A 443 16.16 -0.45 5.99
C TYR A 443 17.17 -0.61 7.14
N THR A 444 17.41 -1.83 7.60
CA THR A 444 18.36 -2.07 8.72
C THR A 444 19.83 -1.98 8.31
N GLY A 445 20.13 -1.70 7.03
CA GLY A 445 21.48 -1.54 6.52
C GLY A 445 22.39 -2.73 6.87
N MET A 446 23.69 -2.50 7.09
CA MET A 446 24.61 -3.57 7.49
C MET A 446 24.52 -4.03 8.95
N GLN A 447 23.57 -3.55 9.76
CA GLN A 447 23.52 -3.78 11.23
C GLN A 447 23.58 -5.28 11.62
N HIS A 448 22.91 -6.14 10.87
CA HIS A 448 22.88 -7.59 11.14
C HIS A 448 24.03 -8.38 10.51
N ILE A 449 24.86 -7.75 9.68
CA ILE A 449 25.95 -8.41 8.95
C ILE A 449 27.30 -8.04 9.55
N THR A 450 27.51 -6.76 9.87
CA THR A 450 28.76 -6.24 10.44
C THR A 450 29.29 -7.04 11.63
N PRO A 451 28.46 -7.51 12.60
CA PRO A 451 28.95 -8.34 13.71
C PRO A 451 29.55 -9.69 13.28
N HIS A 452 29.20 -10.18 12.10
CA HIS A 452 29.70 -11.46 11.55
C HIS A 452 30.88 -11.28 10.58
N ILE A 453 31.12 -10.06 10.11
CA ILE A 453 32.21 -9.74 9.16
C ILE A 453 33.01 -8.55 9.71
N PRO A 454 33.88 -8.76 10.72
CA PRO A 454 34.63 -7.69 11.37
C PRO A 454 35.54 -6.92 10.41
N GLN A 455 35.97 -7.54 9.31
CA GLN A 455 36.80 -6.91 8.26
C GLN A 455 36.12 -5.69 7.63
N ILE A 456 34.78 -5.59 7.68
CA ILE A 456 34.05 -4.40 7.22
C ILE A 456 34.37 -3.20 8.12
N ASN A 457 34.53 -3.41 9.43
CA ASN A 457 34.90 -2.35 10.38
C ASN A 457 36.36 -1.92 10.21
N ASP A 458 37.23 -2.85 9.84
CA ASP A 458 38.64 -2.59 9.58
C ASP A 458 38.89 -1.96 8.20
N SER A 459 37.86 -1.86 7.36
CA SER A 459 37.97 -1.34 6.00
C SER A 459 38.17 0.18 5.96
N ILE A 460 38.96 0.64 4.98
CA ILE A 460 39.15 2.07 4.73
C ILE A 460 37.94 2.59 3.97
N ARG A 461 37.09 3.37 4.64
CA ARG A 461 35.95 4.04 4.00
C ARG A 461 36.45 5.16 3.09
N THR A 462 36.06 5.09 1.81
CA THR A 462 36.21 6.22 0.88
C THR A 462 35.40 7.42 1.38
N ARG A 463 35.99 8.62 1.31
CA ARG A 463 35.31 9.88 1.62
C ARG A 463 34.59 10.44 0.38
N CYS A 464 33.47 11.11 0.61
CA CYS A 464 32.85 11.94 -0.44
C CYS A 464 33.80 13.09 -0.80
N HIS A 465 33.99 13.32 -2.09
CA HIS A 465 34.71 14.48 -2.60
C HIS A 465 33.69 15.47 -3.19
N ASP A 466 33.29 16.48 -2.41
CA ASP A 466 32.19 17.40 -2.76
C ASP A 466 32.40 18.14 -4.09
N GLN A 467 33.65 18.28 -4.54
CA GLN A 467 34.01 18.94 -5.80
C GLN A 467 33.80 18.04 -7.03
N LEU A 468 33.62 16.73 -6.84
CA LEU A 468 33.43 15.77 -7.92
C LEU A 468 31.95 15.44 -8.10
N PRO A 469 31.48 15.23 -9.35
CA PRO A 469 30.13 14.75 -9.61
C PRO A 469 29.82 13.50 -8.76
N TYR A 470 28.67 13.50 -8.11
CA TYR A 470 28.23 12.42 -7.22
C TYR A 470 29.28 12.03 -6.16
N CYS A 471 30.00 13.02 -5.61
CA CYS A 471 31.05 12.80 -4.61
C CYS A 471 32.25 11.96 -5.12
N GLY A 472 32.36 11.73 -6.43
CA GLY A 472 33.31 10.77 -7.00
C GLY A 472 32.93 9.31 -6.78
N PHE A 473 31.68 9.03 -6.40
CA PHE A 473 31.16 7.68 -6.33
C PHE A 473 30.51 7.26 -7.66
N PRO A 474 30.76 6.03 -8.11
CA PRO A 474 30.12 5.42 -9.27
C PRO A 474 28.71 4.99 -8.86
N ARG A 475 27.82 5.95 -8.66
CA ARG A 475 26.41 5.65 -8.41
C ARG A 475 25.83 5.09 -9.71
N PHE A 476 25.84 3.77 -9.87
CA PHE A 476 25.19 3.12 -11.03
C PHE A 476 23.67 3.42 -11.08
N LEU A 477 23.05 3.74 -9.93
CA LEU A 477 21.66 4.15 -9.77
C LEU A 477 21.46 5.69 -9.78
N THR A 478 22.26 6.45 -10.53
CA THR A 478 22.05 7.92 -10.69
C THR A 478 20.87 8.23 -11.60
N VAL A 479 19.64 7.95 -11.18
CA VAL A 479 18.45 8.38 -11.95
C VAL A 479 17.28 8.78 -11.04
N GLU A 480 17.39 8.67 -9.70
CA GLU A 480 16.35 9.18 -8.78
C GLU A 480 16.05 10.69 -8.98
N PHE A 481 16.98 11.43 -9.61
CA PHE A 481 16.83 12.84 -10.01
C PHE A 481 16.44 13.07 -11.48
N LEU A 482 16.37 12.03 -12.31
CA LEU A 482 15.98 12.13 -13.73
C LEU A 482 14.50 11.77 -13.96
N VAL A 483 13.85 11.12 -12.98
CA VAL A 483 12.42 10.71 -13.04
C VAL A 483 11.52 11.61 -12.16
N LYS A 484 12.07 12.58 -11.42
CA LYS A 484 11.29 13.54 -10.62
C LYS A 484 11.11 14.88 -11.30
#